data_AF-A0A7H0HZY1-F1
#
_entry.id   AF-A0A7H0HZY1-F1
#
_cell.length_a   1.000
_cell.length_b   1.000
_cell.length_c   1.000
_cell.angle_alpha   90.00
_cell.angle_beta   90.00
_cell.angle_gamma   90.00
#
_symmetry.space_group_name_H-M   'P 1'
#
loop_
_entity.id
_entity.type
_entity.pdbx_description
1 polymer ?
#
loop_
_entity_poly.entity_id
_entity_poly.type
_entity_poly.pdbx_seq_one_letter_code
_entity_poly.pdbx_strand_id
1 'polypeptide(L)'
;MIIRKRLAAGACALLAALAAGLLPAGTAAADEPAAKEPPKVELVLDVSGSMRARDIDGKSRMAAAKQAFNEVLDAVPEEVQLGIRTLGADYPGEDRERGCKDTRQLYPVGPLDRTEAKAAVATLAPTGWTPIGPALLGAAKDLEGGDATRRIVLITDGEDTCAPLDPCEVAREIAAKGIHLVIDTLGLVPDAKTRAQLRCIADATGGTYTSVQHTDELSGRVSQLVERAADPVVTPVATEGAARCADAPTLTPGLWTDREKFGEHRFYRVDVLPGQELRASVSVAADRAVARDYGVLLRAVTVHGREIVRGSEAGDGRTDLISTGLRYPKAEAEDEDDVDLKPAAETVCLQVSNSFAAAPGVKTEPGLPVELAVDVVGSPDAASDTASFGLGRGWWLLGVLVLAGFAAGLVWGWVSRWRIAVWRTN
;
A
#
# COMPACT_ATOMS: atom_id res chain seq x y z
N MET A 1 -62.35 -58.83 -22.83
CA MET A 1 -61.74 -58.46 -21.53
C MET A 1 -60.29 -58.89 -21.56
N ILE A 2 -59.33 -57.98 -21.78
CA ILE A 2 -57.89 -58.09 -21.49
C ILE A 2 -57.35 -56.64 -21.52
N ILE A 3 -56.87 -56.10 -20.40
CA ILE A 3 -56.13 -54.83 -20.32
C ILE A 3 -54.89 -55.00 -19.43
N ARG A 4 -53.74 -54.81 -20.08
CA ARG A 4 -52.49 -54.12 -19.69
C ARG A 4 -51.90 -54.34 -18.29
N LYS A 5 -50.73 -55.00 -18.27
CA LYS A 5 -49.61 -54.74 -17.35
C LYS A 5 -48.68 -53.70 -17.97
N ARG A 6 -48.27 -52.67 -17.24
CA ARG A 6 -46.97 -51.94 -17.30
C ARG A 6 -47.07 -50.61 -16.54
N LEU A 7 -46.89 -50.62 -15.22
CA LEU A 7 -46.54 -49.44 -14.41
C LEU A 7 -45.94 -49.95 -13.09
N ALA A 8 -44.65 -50.26 -13.06
CA ALA A 8 -43.95 -50.54 -11.79
C ALA A 8 -42.43 -50.32 -11.81
N ALA A 9 -41.85 -49.78 -12.90
CA ALA A 9 -40.40 -49.59 -13.03
C ALA A 9 -39.98 -48.12 -13.21
N GLY A 10 -40.89 -47.15 -13.09
CA GLY A 10 -40.59 -45.73 -13.27
C GLY A 10 -40.41 -44.92 -11.98
N ALA A 11 -40.86 -45.44 -10.84
CA ALA A 11 -40.92 -44.64 -9.61
C ALA A 11 -39.65 -44.69 -8.74
N CYS A 12 -38.79 -45.71 -8.87
CA CYS A 12 -37.57 -45.81 -8.05
C CYS A 12 -36.35 -45.12 -8.66
N ALA A 13 -36.34 -44.80 -9.95
CA ALA A 13 -35.22 -44.08 -10.58
C ALA A 13 -35.28 -42.56 -10.34
N LEU A 14 -36.47 -42.00 -10.12
CA LEU A 14 -36.66 -40.57 -9.85
C LEU A 14 -36.34 -40.16 -8.41
N LEU A 15 -36.33 -41.10 -7.45
CA LEU A 15 -35.99 -40.82 -6.05
C LEU A 15 -34.49 -40.92 -5.75
N ALA A 16 -33.70 -41.60 -6.60
CA ALA A 16 -32.24 -41.64 -6.45
C ALA A 16 -31.55 -40.39 -7.04
N ALA A 17 -32.17 -39.69 -7.99
CA ALA A 17 -31.62 -38.46 -8.57
C ALA A 17 -31.85 -37.21 -7.71
N LEU A 18 -32.83 -37.22 -6.80
CA LEU A 18 -33.13 -36.08 -5.91
C LEU A 18 -32.36 -36.11 -4.57
N ALA A 19 -31.65 -37.19 -4.25
CA ALA A 19 -30.92 -37.31 -2.98
C ALA A 19 -29.42 -36.96 -3.07
N ALA A 20 -28.88 -36.72 -4.26
CA ALA A 20 -27.48 -36.32 -4.46
C ALA A 20 -27.26 -34.81 -4.60
N GLY A 21 -28.35 -34.01 -4.65
CA GLY A 21 -28.31 -32.55 -4.84
C GLY A 21 -28.29 -31.70 -3.55
N LEU A 22 -28.12 -32.32 -2.38
CA LEU A 22 -28.12 -31.66 -1.06
C LEU A 22 -26.77 -31.78 -0.35
N LEU A 23 -25.67 -31.84 -1.11
CA LEU A 23 -24.38 -31.46 -0.55
C LEU A 23 -24.33 -29.94 -0.55
N PRO A 24 -24.12 -29.27 0.61
CA PRO A 24 -23.89 -27.84 0.60
C PRO A 24 -22.67 -27.61 -0.29
N ALA A 25 -22.88 -26.89 -1.39
CA ALA A 25 -21.79 -26.30 -2.13
C ALA A 25 -21.00 -25.49 -1.10
N GLY A 26 -19.85 -26.02 -0.69
CA GLY A 26 -18.91 -25.28 0.11
C GLY A 26 -18.67 -24.00 -0.66
N THR A 27 -19.11 -22.88 -0.09
CA THR A 27 -18.66 -21.57 -0.50
C THR A 27 -17.15 -21.65 -0.51
N ALA A 28 -16.57 -21.72 -1.70
CA ALA A 28 -15.20 -21.32 -1.92
C ALA A 28 -15.20 -19.82 -1.62
N ALA A 29 -15.17 -19.50 -0.33
CA ALA A 29 -14.65 -18.24 0.14
C ALA A 29 -13.28 -18.15 -0.53
N ALA A 30 -13.09 -17.08 -1.30
CA ALA A 30 -11.77 -16.59 -1.56
C ALA A 30 -11.07 -16.61 -0.19
N ASP A 31 -10.01 -17.41 -0.06
CA ASP A 31 -9.08 -17.25 1.05
C ASP A 31 -8.55 -15.83 0.87
N GLU A 32 -9.17 -14.87 1.58
CA GLU A 32 -8.47 -13.67 1.99
C GLU A 32 -7.13 -14.15 2.56
N PRO A 33 -6.01 -13.51 2.21
CA PRO A 33 -4.71 -13.91 2.72
C PRO A 33 -4.83 -14.07 4.24
N ALA A 34 -4.52 -15.28 4.73
CA ALA A 34 -4.71 -15.73 6.10
C ALA A 34 -4.69 -14.54 7.07
N ALA A 35 -5.83 -14.29 7.74
CA ALA A 35 -6.07 -13.12 8.58
C ALA A 35 -4.81 -12.79 9.40
N LYS A 36 -4.02 -11.84 8.89
CA LYS A 36 -2.83 -11.36 9.57
C LYS A 36 -3.34 -10.77 10.88
N GLU A 37 -2.64 -11.07 11.98
CA GLU A 37 -2.99 -10.47 13.24
C GLU A 37 -3.10 -8.95 13.09
N PRO A 38 -4.11 -8.33 13.71
CA PRO A 38 -4.37 -6.91 13.58
C PRO A 38 -3.12 -6.11 13.95
N PRO A 39 -2.75 -5.08 13.16
CA PRO A 39 -1.58 -4.28 13.44
C PRO A 39 -1.70 -3.62 14.80
N LYS A 40 -0.58 -3.60 15.54
CA LYS A 40 -0.49 -3.04 16.90
C LYS A 40 0.25 -1.71 16.86
N VAL A 41 -0.42 -0.67 17.33
CA VAL A 41 0.14 0.68 17.42
C VAL A 41 0.13 1.13 18.86
N GLU A 42 1.27 1.59 19.36
CA GLU A 42 1.34 2.24 20.66
C GLU A 42 1.75 3.70 20.54
N LEU A 43 0.88 4.57 21.05
CA LEU A 43 1.11 6.00 21.09
C LEU A 43 1.81 6.34 22.41
N VAL A 44 3.01 6.88 22.33
CA VAL A 44 3.80 7.31 23.49
C VAL A 44 3.74 8.84 23.58
N LEU A 45 3.04 9.34 24.58
CA LEU A 45 2.80 10.76 24.78
C LEU A 45 3.69 11.34 25.87
N ASP A 46 4.41 12.40 25.51
CA ASP A 46 5.13 13.24 26.45
C ASP A 46 4.17 14.08 27.29
N VAL A 47 4.24 13.89 28.61
CA VAL A 47 3.50 14.66 29.61
C VAL A 47 4.47 15.48 30.46
N SER A 48 5.69 15.71 30.00
CA SER A 48 6.71 16.44 30.75
C SER A 48 6.43 17.95 30.84
N GLY A 49 7.25 18.66 31.63
CA GLY A 49 6.90 19.98 32.14
C GLY A 49 6.97 21.06 31.06
N SER A 50 7.80 20.80 30.04
CA SER A 50 7.92 21.60 28.82
C SER A 50 6.61 21.66 28.04
N MET A 51 5.75 20.63 28.14
CA MET A 51 4.46 20.58 27.44
C MET A 51 3.47 21.67 27.89
N ARG A 52 3.80 22.42 28.96
CA ARG A 52 3.05 23.63 29.38
C ARG A 52 3.31 24.85 28.49
N ALA A 53 4.39 24.86 27.71
CA ALA A 53 4.73 25.97 26.83
C ALA A 53 3.61 26.24 25.83
N ARG A 54 3.39 27.53 25.52
CA ARG A 54 2.30 28.02 24.67
C ARG A 54 2.82 28.59 23.35
N ASP A 55 3.34 27.72 22.51
CA ASP A 55 4.00 28.08 21.27
C ASP A 55 3.44 27.36 20.03
N ILE A 56 2.35 26.59 20.19
CA ILE A 56 1.60 25.98 19.08
C ILE A 56 0.25 26.67 18.96
N ASP A 57 0.09 27.53 17.94
CA ASP A 57 -1.16 28.22 17.60
C ASP A 57 -1.85 28.93 18.80
N GLY A 58 -1.05 29.47 19.74
CA GLY A 58 -1.55 30.13 20.96
C GLY A 58 -2.10 29.19 22.05
N LYS A 59 -2.07 27.88 21.81
CA LYS A 59 -2.40 26.82 22.77
C LYS A 59 -1.13 26.27 23.42
N SER A 60 -1.29 25.53 24.53
CA SER A 60 -0.15 24.78 25.07
C SER A 60 0.17 23.57 24.19
N ARG A 61 1.44 23.14 24.17
CA ARG A 61 1.85 21.92 23.47
C ARG A 61 1.03 20.70 23.90
N MET A 62 0.73 20.58 25.19
CA MET A 62 -0.19 19.56 25.72
C MET A 62 -1.61 19.67 25.14
N ALA A 63 -2.15 20.88 25.01
CA ALA A 63 -3.48 21.06 24.44
C ALA A 63 -3.52 20.69 22.95
N ALA A 64 -2.48 21.06 22.19
CA ALA A 64 -2.33 20.65 20.79
C ALA A 64 -2.19 19.13 20.67
N ALA A 65 -1.36 18.50 21.50
CA ALA A 65 -1.18 17.06 21.54
C ALA A 65 -2.49 16.32 21.86
N LYS A 66 -3.26 16.77 22.86
CA LYS A 66 -4.58 16.21 23.18
C LYS A 66 -5.59 16.36 22.04
N GLN A 67 -5.59 17.50 21.35
CA GLN A 67 -6.49 17.72 20.23
C GLN A 67 -6.16 16.74 19.09
N ALA A 68 -4.89 16.69 18.68
CA ALA A 68 -4.46 15.78 17.62
C ALA A 68 -4.72 14.32 17.99
N PHE A 69 -4.54 13.97 19.26
CA PHE A 69 -4.86 12.64 19.76
C PHE A 69 -6.33 12.28 19.56
N ASN A 70 -7.25 13.20 19.88
CA ASN A 70 -8.68 12.96 19.69
C ASN A 70 -9.03 12.74 18.21
N GLU A 71 -8.43 13.52 17.32
CA GLU A 71 -8.63 13.40 15.87
C GLU A 71 -8.10 12.05 15.34
N VAL A 72 -6.97 11.59 15.86
CA VAL A 72 -6.38 10.29 15.52
C VAL A 72 -7.26 9.15 15.97
N LEU A 73 -7.72 9.17 17.23
CA LEU A 73 -8.63 8.15 17.75
C LEU A 73 -9.91 8.01 16.92
N ASP A 74 -10.37 9.10 16.31
CA ASP A 74 -11.52 9.10 15.39
C ASP A 74 -11.18 8.55 14.01
N ALA A 75 -9.93 8.69 13.56
CA ALA A 75 -9.46 8.21 12.25
C ALA A 75 -8.93 6.76 12.27
N VAL A 76 -8.59 6.20 13.43
CA VAL A 76 -8.06 4.84 13.54
C VAL A 76 -9.10 3.80 13.06
N PRO A 77 -8.76 2.92 12.10
CA PRO A 77 -9.61 1.80 11.69
C PRO A 77 -9.89 0.83 12.85
N GLU A 78 -11.06 0.17 12.85
CA GLU A 78 -11.46 -0.72 13.95
C GLU A 78 -10.60 -1.98 14.06
N GLU A 79 -9.88 -2.31 12.99
CA GLU A 79 -8.98 -3.45 12.89
C GLU A 79 -7.63 -3.20 13.56
N VAL A 80 -7.29 -1.97 13.94
CA VAL A 80 -6.01 -1.64 14.58
C VAL A 80 -6.12 -1.81 16.10
N GLN A 81 -5.17 -2.53 16.70
CA GLN A 81 -5.03 -2.56 18.15
C GLN A 81 -4.22 -1.36 18.62
N LEU A 82 -4.82 -0.48 19.41
CA LEU A 82 -4.18 0.77 19.85
C LEU A 82 -3.91 0.75 21.35
N GLY A 83 -2.68 1.09 21.74
CA GLY A 83 -2.29 1.33 23.12
C GLY A 83 -1.84 2.78 23.34
N ILE A 84 -1.89 3.22 24.60
CA ILE A 84 -1.45 4.56 25.00
C ILE A 84 -0.53 4.43 26.19
N ARG A 85 0.69 4.94 26.06
CA ARG A 85 1.64 5.10 27.15
C ARG A 85 1.99 6.57 27.33
N THR A 86 2.17 6.96 28.57
CA THR A 86 2.65 8.29 28.93
C THR A 86 4.06 8.22 29.48
N LEU A 87 4.81 9.29 29.30
CA LEU A 87 6.07 9.54 29.99
C LEU A 87 6.00 10.86 30.75
N GLY A 88 6.52 10.88 31.98
CA GLY A 88 6.55 12.09 32.80
C GLY A 88 5.19 12.58 33.27
N ALA A 89 4.24 11.69 33.58
CA ALA A 89 2.86 12.05 33.90
C ALA A 89 2.54 12.08 35.41
N ASP A 90 3.23 11.29 36.23
CA ASP A 90 2.82 11.03 37.62
C ASP A 90 3.75 11.68 38.66
N TYR A 91 4.99 12.02 38.32
CA TYR A 91 6.00 12.50 39.27
C TYR A 91 6.37 13.99 39.08
N PRO A 92 5.84 14.89 39.92
CA PRO A 92 6.16 16.33 39.84
C PRO A 92 7.39 16.75 40.66
N GLY A 93 8.04 15.83 41.37
CA GLY A 93 9.16 16.17 42.25
C GLY A 93 10.51 16.31 41.52
N GLU A 94 11.55 16.67 42.25
CA GLU A 94 12.90 16.90 41.71
C GLU A 94 13.83 15.68 41.81
N ASP A 95 13.35 14.55 42.35
CA ASP A 95 14.15 13.33 42.40
C ASP A 95 14.25 12.70 41.00
N ARG A 96 15.43 12.86 40.39
CA ARG A 96 15.74 12.30 39.08
C ARG A 96 15.56 10.78 39.02
N GLU A 97 15.95 10.02 40.05
CA GLU A 97 15.85 8.55 39.98
C GLU A 97 14.40 8.07 39.94
N ARG A 98 13.51 8.82 40.59
CA ARG A 98 12.07 8.55 40.60
C ARG A 98 11.39 9.07 39.34
N GLY A 99 11.73 10.29 38.90
CA GLY A 99 11.21 10.88 37.66
C GLY A 99 11.60 10.08 36.42
N CYS A 100 12.79 9.48 36.41
CA CYS A 100 13.23 8.67 35.28
C CYS A 100 12.59 7.27 35.20
N LYS A 101 11.78 6.90 36.18
CA LYS A 101 10.93 5.69 36.15
C LYS A 101 9.46 6.04 35.88
N ASP A 102 9.15 7.31 35.64
CA ASP A 102 7.79 7.82 35.41
C ASP A 102 7.33 7.53 33.97
N THR A 103 6.95 6.29 33.74
CA THR A 103 6.33 5.82 32.50
C THR A 103 5.20 4.85 32.84
N ARG A 104 4.05 5.00 32.20
CA ARG A 104 2.87 4.21 32.50
C ARG A 104 2.05 3.92 31.25
N GLN A 105 1.62 2.67 31.12
CA GLN A 105 0.56 2.32 30.17
C GLN A 105 -0.76 2.90 30.69
N LEU A 106 -1.26 3.91 29.99
CA LEU A 106 -2.51 4.60 30.31
C LEU A 106 -3.72 3.84 29.74
N TYR A 107 -3.55 3.25 28.56
CA TYR A 107 -4.56 2.43 27.88
C TYR A 107 -3.89 1.18 27.31
N PRO A 108 -4.40 -0.03 27.62
CA PRO A 108 -3.78 -1.27 27.16
C PRO A 108 -3.87 -1.44 25.64
N VAL A 109 -2.87 -2.07 25.03
CA VAL A 109 -2.91 -2.41 23.60
C VAL A 109 -4.03 -3.41 23.35
N GLY A 110 -5.04 -3.02 22.58
CA GLY A 110 -6.18 -3.86 22.26
C GLY A 110 -7.19 -3.15 21.35
N PRO A 111 -8.40 -3.74 21.17
CA PRO A 111 -9.48 -3.09 20.45
C PRO A 111 -9.80 -1.72 21.05
N LEU A 112 -9.92 -0.70 20.20
CA LEU A 112 -10.04 0.68 20.64
C LEU A 112 -11.47 1.02 21.11
N ASP A 113 -11.63 1.28 22.41
CA ASP A 113 -12.75 2.07 22.93
C ASP A 113 -12.38 3.56 22.87
N ARG A 114 -12.90 4.24 21.85
CA ARG A 114 -12.66 5.67 21.61
C ARG A 114 -13.09 6.53 22.79
N THR A 115 -14.14 6.15 23.53
CA THR A 115 -14.65 6.94 24.65
C THR A 115 -13.71 6.85 25.85
N GLU A 116 -13.29 5.63 26.18
CA GLU A 116 -12.36 5.38 27.30
C GLU A 116 -11.00 6.00 27.02
N ALA A 117 -10.46 5.82 25.81
CA ALA A 117 -9.18 6.39 25.40
C ALA A 117 -9.17 7.92 25.46
N LYS A 118 -10.23 8.59 24.97
CA LYS A 118 -10.39 10.05 25.05
C LYS A 118 -10.47 10.52 26.50
N ALA A 119 -11.22 9.82 27.34
CA ALA A 119 -11.35 10.15 28.75
C ALA A 119 -10.01 10.03 29.49
N ALA A 120 -9.23 8.99 29.20
CA ALA A 120 -7.92 8.78 29.80
C ALA A 120 -6.96 9.93 29.48
N VAL A 121 -6.86 10.32 28.20
CA VAL A 121 -5.97 11.41 27.75
C VAL A 121 -6.44 12.78 28.25
N ALA A 122 -7.75 13.00 28.42
CA ALA A 122 -8.28 14.26 28.92
C ALA A 122 -7.76 14.59 30.34
N THR A 123 -7.51 13.59 31.19
CA THR A 123 -7.06 13.77 32.58
C THR A 123 -5.60 14.18 32.73
N LEU A 124 -4.78 14.03 31.67
CA LEU A 124 -3.33 14.23 31.75
C LEU A 124 -2.98 15.71 32.02
N ALA A 125 -2.07 15.94 32.96
CA ALA A 125 -1.53 17.26 33.27
C ALA A 125 -0.01 17.20 33.16
N PRO A 126 0.65 18.16 32.49
CA PRO A 126 2.10 18.15 32.37
C PRO A 126 2.81 18.06 33.74
N THR A 127 3.82 17.18 33.91
CA THR A 127 4.66 17.02 35.12
C THR A 127 6.16 16.93 34.80
N GLY A 128 7.07 16.71 35.74
CA GLY A 128 8.44 17.29 35.67
C GLY A 128 9.44 16.71 34.66
N TRP A 129 9.43 15.40 34.38
CA TRP A 129 10.56 14.69 33.77
C TRP A 129 10.23 14.08 32.40
N THR A 130 11.25 13.80 31.59
CA THR A 130 11.10 13.25 30.22
C THR A 130 11.92 11.97 30.06
N PRO A 131 11.43 10.79 30.54
CA PRO A 131 12.15 9.52 30.42
C PRO A 131 11.85 8.80 29.10
N ILE A 132 12.50 9.21 28.00
CA ILE A 132 12.24 8.66 26.67
C ILE A 132 12.69 7.19 26.59
N GLY A 133 13.92 6.88 27.01
CA GLY A 133 14.46 5.52 26.94
C GLY A 133 13.59 4.48 27.66
N PRO A 134 13.27 4.68 28.95
CA PRO A 134 12.37 3.78 29.69
C PRO A 134 10.97 3.67 29.09
N ALA A 135 10.43 4.76 28.52
CA ALA A 135 9.13 4.73 27.85
C ALA A 135 9.15 3.88 26.58
N LEU A 136 10.20 3.98 25.75
CA LEU A 136 10.37 3.16 24.55
C LEU A 136 10.53 1.66 24.89
N LEU A 137 11.27 1.33 25.95
CA LEU A 137 11.39 -0.05 26.43
C LEU A 137 10.05 -0.60 26.93
N GLY A 138 9.30 0.23 27.67
CA GLY A 138 7.94 -0.11 28.09
C GLY A 138 7.02 -0.36 26.90
N ALA A 139 7.07 0.50 25.87
CA ALA A 139 6.23 0.39 24.67
C ALA A 139 6.59 -0.83 23.83
N ALA A 140 7.88 -1.10 23.67
CA ALA A 140 8.32 -2.32 23.00
C ALA A 140 7.77 -3.57 23.71
N LYS A 141 7.71 -3.57 25.04
CA LYS A 141 7.18 -4.68 25.85
C LYS A 141 5.68 -4.86 25.71
N ASP A 142 4.91 -3.77 25.69
CA ASP A 142 3.45 -3.84 25.59
C ASP A 142 2.99 -4.31 24.20
N LEU A 143 3.82 -4.12 23.18
CA LEU A 143 3.62 -4.60 21.81
C LEU A 143 4.12 -6.04 21.58
N GLU A 144 4.71 -6.70 22.60
CA GLU A 144 5.19 -8.09 22.47
C GLU A 144 4.06 -9.09 22.16
N GLY A 145 4.45 -10.21 21.54
CA GLY A 145 3.55 -11.32 21.22
C GLY A 145 2.87 -11.21 19.86
N GLY A 146 2.67 -12.37 19.22
CA GLY A 146 2.02 -12.50 17.92
C GLY A 146 2.94 -12.22 16.71
N ASP A 147 2.37 -12.20 15.52
CA ASP A 147 3.04 -11.90 14.23
C ASP A 147 2.52 -10.58 13.60
N ALA A 148 1.76 -9.79 14.35
CA ALA A 148 1.29 -8.47 13.94
C ALA A 148 2.44 -7.49 13.63
N THR A 149 2.19 -6.56 12.71
CA THR A 149 3.05 -5.37 12.51
C THR A 149 3.02 -4.50 13.76
N ARG A 150 4.19 -4.03 14.24
CA ARG A 150 4.32 -3.25 15.48
C ARG A 150 4.85 -1.86 15.21
N ARG A 151 4.18 -0.85 15.74
CA ARG A 151 4.60 0.54 15.58
C ARG A 151 4.49 1.32 16.87
N ILE A 152 5.52 2.11 17.17
CA ILE A 152 5.50 3.11 18.24
C ILE A 152 5.45 4.48 17.59
N VAL A 153 4.55 5.34 18.04
CA VAL A 153 4.53 6.75 17.65
C VAL A 153 4.85 7.59 18.88
N LEU A 154 6.07 8.12 18.95
CA LEU A 154 6.54 8.97 20.04
C LEU A 154 6.23 10.43 19.72
N ILE A 155 5.44 11.08 20.58
CA ILE A 155 5.10 12.51 20.49
C ILE A 155 5.77 13.21 21.67
N THR A 156 6.78 14.04 21.41
CA THR A 156 7.56 14.69 22.47
C THR A 156 8.03 16.09 22.08
N ASP A 157 8.17 16.94 23.10
CA ASP A 157 8.68 18.30 22.98
C ASP A 157 10.04 18.50 23.69
N GLY A 158 10.53 17.45 24.36
CA GLY A 158 11.66 17.52 25.26
C GLY A 158 12.87 16.74 24.78
N GLU A 159 14.05 17.22 25.17
CA GLU A 159 15.23 16.36 25.27
C GLU A 159 15.01 15.34 26.40
N ASP A 160 15.57 14.13 26.25
CA ASP A 160 15.63 13.19 27.36
C ASP A 160 16.40 13.79 28.55
N THR A 161 15.75 13.86 29.70
CA THR A 161 16.33 14.42 30.94
C THR A 161 16.90 13.34 31.85
N CYS A 162 16.99 12.11 31.35
CA CYS A 162 17.14 10.88 32.12
C CYS A 162 18.37 10.06 31.70
N ALA A 163 19.54 10.70 31.77
CA ALA A 163 20.83 10.02 31.69
C ALA A 163 21.00 9.00 32.85
N PRO A 164 21.65 7.83 32.62
CA PRO A 164 22.65 7.57 31.58
C PRO A 164 22.16 6.82 30.32
N LEU A 165 20.88 6.48 30.23
CA LEU A 165 20.39 5.66 29.10
C LEU A 165 20.13 6.54 27.87
N ASP A 166 20.95 6.39 26.82
CA ASP A 166 20.73 7.11 25.56
C ASP A 166 19.52 6.52 24.81
N PRO A 167 18.45 7.31 24.54
CA PRO A 167 17.30 6.84 23.78
C PRO A 167 17.61 6.27 22.40
N CYS A 168 18.67 6.75 21.73
CA CYS A 168 19.04 6.23 20.42
C CYS A 168 19.65 4.82 20.54
N GLU A 169 20.45 4.55 21.56
CA GLU A 169 20.97 3.20 21.81
C GLU A 169 19.83 2.25 22.21
N VAL A 170 18.87 2.72 23.00
CA VAL A 170 17.64 1.96 23.30
C VAL A 170 16.88 1.60 22.02
N ALA A 171 16.72 2.53 21.09
CA ALA A 171 16.04 2.28 19.82
C ALA A 171 16.78 1.23 18.98
N ARG A 172 18.11 1.25 18.97
CA ARG A 172 18.95 0.24 18.31
C ARG A 172 18.83 -1.13 18.96
N GLU A 173 18.79 -1.19 20.29
CA GLU A 173 18.55 -2.43 21.01
C GLU A 173 17.16 -3.01 20.70
N ILE A 174 16.14 -2.17 20.63
CA ILE A 174 14.78 -2.59 20.23
C ILE A 174 14.78 -3.13 18.79
N ALA A 175 15.43 -2.45 17.85
CA ALA A 175 15.57 -2.93 16.48
C ALA A 175 16.30 -4.29 16.40
N ALA A 176 17.37 -4.44 17.19
CA ALA A 176 18.19 -5.65 17.23
C ALA A 176 17.45 -6.88 17.78
N LYS A 177 16.34 -6.71 18.52
CA LYS A 177 15.49 -7.84 18.98
C LYS A 177 14.77 -8.57 17.84
N GLY A 178 14.74 -8.00 16.62
CA GLY A 178 14.14 -8.65 15.46
C GLY A 178 12.62 -8.75 15.52
N ILE A 179 11.95 -7.96 16.38
CA ILE A 179 10.49 -7.98 16.57
C ILE A 179 9.72 -7.16 15.50
N HIS A 180 10.40 -6.74 14.43
CA HIS A 180 9.86 -5.90 13.35
C HIS A 180 9.08 -4.68 13.86
N LEU A 181 9.66 -3.98 14.84
CA LEU A 181 9.07 -2.79 15.45
C LEU A 181 9.67 -1.53 14.82
N VAL A 182 8.80 -0.63 14.37
CA VAL A 182 9.16 0.68 13.81
C VAL A 182 8.80 1.79 14.80
N ILE A 183 9.69 2.76 15.01
CA ILE A 183 9.45 3.93 15.86
C ILE A 183 9.42 5.19 15.01
N ASP A 184 8.27 5.85 14.96
CA ASP A 184 8.14 7.19 14.39
C ASP A 184 8.17 8.24 15.49
N THR A 185 8.81 9.37 15.22
CA THR A 185 8.97 10.44 16.20
C THR A 185 8.38 11.74 15.68
N LEU A 186 7.55 12.38 16.50
CA LEU A 186 6.97 13.69 16.24
C LEU A 186 7.52 14.67 17.28
N GLY A 187 8.33 15.61 16.79
CA GLY A 187 8.93 16.66 17.60
C GLY A 187 8.07 17.93 17.57
N LEU A 188 7.68 18.42 18.75
CA LEU A 188 6.89 19.64 18.91
C LEU A 188 7.75 20.93 19.06
N VAL A 189 9.08 20.84 18.91
CA VAL A 189 10.02 21.95 19.18
C VAL A 189 11.06 22.10 18.08
N PRO A 190 11.48 23.34 17.74
CA PRO A 190 12.51 23.59 16.74
C PRO A 190 13.97 23.37 17.20
N ASP A 191 14.22 22.82 18.40
CA ASP A 191 15.59 22.65 18.93
C ASP A 191 16.41 21.63 18.12
N ALA A 192 17.66 21.97 17.83
CA ALA A 192 18.53 21.17 16.97
C ALA A 192 19.01 19.87 17.65
N LYS A 193 19.22 19.89 18.97
CA LYS A 193 19.71 18.74 19.74
C LYS A 193 18.58 17.72 19.92
N THR A 194 17.40 18.16 20.33
CA THR A 194 16.20 17.31 20.40
C THR A 194 15.87 16.71 19.03
N ARG A 195 15.94 17.52 17.96
CA ARG A 195 15.75 17.02 16.58
C ARG A 195 16.73 15.91 16.21
N ALA A 196 18.02 16.09 16.51
CA ALA A 196 19.04 15.08 16.22
C ALA A 196 18.77 13.77 16.98
N GLN A 197 18.37 13.87 18.25
CA GLN A 197 18.02 12.72 19.09
C GLN A 197 16.81 11.97 18.55
N LEU A 198 15.70 12.65 18.27
CA LEU A 198 14.48 12.03 17.75
C LEU A 198 14.69 11.40 16.37
N ARG A 199 15.45 12.06 15.52
CA ARG A 199 15.86 11.50 14.24
C ARG A 199 16.69 10.22 14.41
N CYS A 200 17.62 10.19 15.35
CA CYS A 200 18.43 9.00 15.64
C CYS A 200 17.55 7.81 16.04
N ILE A 201 16.53 8.03 16.88
CA ILE A 201 15.56 7.00 17.30
C ILE A 201 14.78 6.45 16.10
N ALA A 202 14.25 7.34 15.25
CA ALA A 202 13.49 6.94 14.07
C ALA A 202 14.37 6.17 13.07
N ASP A 203 15.53 6.72 12.72
CA ASP A 203 16.46 6.12 11.76
C ASP A 203 16.96 4.74 12.23
N ALA A 204 17.14 4.54 13.55
CA ALA A 204 17.57 3.25 14.12
C ALA A 204 16.58 2.10 13.90
N THR A 205 15.29 2.41 13.70
CA THR A 205 14.22 1.40 13.52
C THR A 205 13.59 1.44 12.12
N GLY A 206 14.08 2.30 11.22
CA GLY A 206 13.49 2.51 9.90
C GLY A 206 12.19 3.34 9.90
N GLY A 207 11.92 4.07 10.98
CA GLY A 207 10.81 5.01 11.08
C GLY A 207 11.13 6.39 10.52
N THR A 208 10.26 7.36 10.77
CA THR A 208 10.39 8.74 10.29
C THR A 208 10.33 9.76 11.42
N TYR A 209 11.16 10.81 11.32
CA TYR A 209 11.06 11.98 12.16
C TYR A 209 10.28 13.09 11.46
N THR A 210 9.28 13.63 12.14
CA THR A 210 8.52 14.80 11.68
C THR A 210 8.58 15.91 12.73
N SER A 211 8.94 17.12 12.30
CA SER A 211 8.79 18.32 13.11
C SER A 211 7.39 18.88 12.89
N VAL A 212 6.69 19.20 13.96
CA VAL A 212 5.33 19.74 13.92
C VAL A 212 5.33 21.11 14.59
N GLN A 213 4.80 22.11 13.90
CA GLN A 213 4.70 23.49 14.41
C GLN A 213 3.25 23.95 14.57
N HIS A 214 2.33 23.30 13.87
CA HIS A 214 0.91 23.61 13.88
C HIS A 214 0.08 22.40 14.29
N THR A 215 -1.08 22.66 14.90
CA THR A 215 -1.96 21.62 15.42
C THR A 215 -2.50 20.72 14.31
N ASP A 216 -2.84 21.29 13.16
CA ASP A 216 -3.39 20.56 12.00
C ASP A 216 -2.34 19.65 11.35
N GLU A 217 -1.06 20.04 11.40
CA GLU A 217 0.04 19.17 10.98
C GLU A 217 0.17 17.97 11.92
N LEU A 218 -0.05 18.16 13.22
CA LEU A 218 0.05 17.07 14.21
C LEU A 218 -0.99 15.99 13.94
N SER A 219 -2.26 16.37 13.79
CA SER A 219 -3.32 15.41 13.56
C SER A 219 -3.20 14.71 12.22
N GLY A 220 -2.96 15.47 11.14
CA GLY A 220 -2.76 14.89 9.81
C GLY A 220 -1.58 13.89 9.78
N ARG A 221 -0.49 14.19 10.48
CA ARG A 221 0.69 13.30 10.54
C ARG A 221 0.46 12.08 11.38
N VAL A 222 -0.16 12.21 12.56
CA VAL A 222 -0.43 11.03 13.40
C VAL A 222 -1.46 10.14 12.70
N SER A 223 -2.52 10.69 12.09
CA SER A 223 -3.48 9.89 11.30
C SER A 223 -2.79 9.17 10.15
N GLN A 224 -1.92 9.86 9.39
CA GLN A 224 -1.13 9.24 8.33
C GLN A 224 -0.24 8.10 8.86
N LEU A 225 0.39 8.28 10.03
CA LEU A 225 1.26 7.26 10.62
C LEU A 225 0.47 6.04 11.11
N VAL A 226 -0.73 6.25 11.64
CA VAL A 226 -1.64 5.18 12.04
C VAL A 226 -2.20 4.45 10.83
N GLU A 227 -2.66 5.16 9.79
CA GLU A 227 -3.08 4.54 8.52
C GLU A 227 -1.96 3.71 7.91
N ARG A 228 -0.74 4.26 7.86
CA ARG A 228 0.45 3.52 7.40
C ARG A 228 0.79 2.33 8.30
N ALA A 229 0.40 2.35 9.58
CA ALA A 229 0.55 1.20 10.46
C ALA A 229 -0.55 0.16 10.24
N ALA A 230 -1.73 0.60 9.78
CA ALA A 230 -2.83 -0.27 9.38
C ALA A 230 -2.49 -1.03 8.08
N ASP A 231 -1.70 -0.42 7.20
CA ASP A 231 -1.16 -1.11 6.02
C ASP A 231 -0.19 -2.22 6.44
N PRO A 232 -0.52 -3.49 6.19
CA PRO A 232 0.35 -4.59 6.58
C PRO A 232 1.67 -4.51 5.81
N VAL A 233 2.80 -4.61 6.51
CA VAL A 233 4.08 -4.82 5.84
C VAL A 233 4.00 -6.14 5.08
N VAL A 234 4.08 -6.06 3.75
CA VAL A 234 4.11 -7.24 2.90
C VAL A 234 5.53 -7.78 2.92
N THR A 235 5.77 -8.82 3.71
CA THR A 235 7.03 -9.55 3.66
C THR A 235 7.20 -10.17 2.27
N PRO A 236 8.26 -9.83 1.51
CA PRO A 236 8.47 -10.43 0.21
C PRO A 236 8.68 -11.94 0.32
N VAL A 237 8.07 -12.70 -0.59
CA VAL A 237 8.26 -14.15 -0.68
C VAL A 237 9.39 -14.45 -1.66
N ALA A 238 10.38 -15.22 -1.23
CA ALA A 238 11.46 -15.66 -2.12
C ALA A 238 10.90 -16.62 -3.19
N THR A 239 11.28 -16.39 -4.44
CA THR A 239 10.93 -17.23 -5.59
C THR A 239 12.15 -17.37 -6.50
N GLU A 240 12.08 -18.34 -7.41
CA GLU A 240 13.11 -18.53 -8.44
C GLU A 240 12.42 -18.64 -9.80
N GLY A 241 12.57 -17.60 -10.63
CA GLY A 241 12.03 -17.59 -11.98
C GLY A 241 12.68 -18.67 -12.85
N ALA A 242 12.00 -19.16 -13.88
CA ALA A 242 12.57 -20.17 -14.78
C ALA A 242 13.07 -19.58 -16.09
N ALA A 243 13.89 -20.33 -16.83
CA ALA A 243 14.35 -19.94 -18.17
C ALA A 243 13.24 -19.99 -19.24
N ARG A 244 12.11 -20.64 -18.95
CA ARG A 244 10.96 -20.79 -19.85
C ARG A 244 9.65 -20.65 -19.09
N CYS A 245 8.66 -20.04 -19.74
CA CYS A 245 7.30 -19.87 -19.25
C CYS A 245 6.65 -21.19 -18.76
N ALA A 246 6.88 -22.32 -19.45
CA ALA A 246 6.33 -23.62 -19.06
C ALA A 246 6.87 -24.16 -17.72
N ASP A 247 8.08 -23.77 -17.33
CA ASP A 247 8.74 -24.25 -16.10
C ASP A 247 8.68 -23.22 -14.95
N ALA A 248 8.18 -22.01 -15.24
CA ALA A 248 8.17 -20.87 -14.32
C ALA A 248 7.30 -21.12 -13.07
N PRO A 249 7.62 -20.53 -11.91
CA PRO A 249 6.72 -20.59 -10.76
C PRO A 249 5.44 -19.79 -11.04
N THR A 250 4.31 -20.24 -10.50
CA THR A 250 3.06 -19.46 -10.52
C THR A 250 3.05 -18.53 -9.30
N LEU A 251 2.96 -17.23 -9.56
CA LEU A 251 2.89 -16.18 -8.56
C LEU A 251 1.44 -15.81 -8.29
N THR A 252 1.11 -15.63 -7.02
CA THR A 252 -0.14 -15.02 -6.56
C THR A 252 0.07 -13.51 -6.35
N PRO A 253 -1.02 -12.73 -6.20
CA PRO A 253 -0.91 -11.34 -5.78
C PRO A 253 -0.06 -11.21 -4.51
N GLY A 254 0.89 -10.28 -4.51
CA GLY A 254 1.86 -10.09 -3.45
C GLY A 254 3.21 -9.56 -3.94
N LEU A 255 4.16 -9.53 -3.01
CA LEU A 255 5.54 -9.08 -3.23
C LEU A 255 6.47 -10.29 -3.27
N TRP A 256 7.32 -10.35 -4.28
CA TRP A 256 8.20 -11.48 -4.56
C TRP A 256 9.64 -11.01 -4.72
N THR A 257 10.60 -11.83 -4.30
CA THR A 257 12.03 -11.55 -4.46
C THR A 257 12.74 -12.69 -5.18
N ASP A 258 13.67 -12.34 -6.07
CA ASP A 258 14.56 -13.26 -6.78
C ASP A 258 15.96 -12.61 -6.95
N ARG A 259 16.92 -13.35 -7.51
CA ARG A 259 18.19 -12.82 -8.01
C ARG A 259 18.43 -13.24 -9.44
N GLU A 260 18.56 -12.26 -10.33
CA GLU A 260 18.77 -12.47 -11.75
C GLU A 260 20.23 -12.18 -12.13
N LYS A 261 20.85 -13.04 -12.96
CA LYS A 261 22.20 -12.77 -13.46
C LYS A 261 22.19 -11.61 -14.47
N PHE A 262 23.36 -11.02 -14.67
CA PHE A 262 23.57 -9.98 -15.68
C PHE A 262 23.18 -10.50 -17.08
N GLY A 263 22.25 -9.82 -17.76
CA GLY A 263 21.81 -10.22 -19.10
C GLY A 263 20.95 -11.49 -19.14
N GLU A 264 20.50 -12.01 -18.00
CA GLU A 264 19.61 -13.17 -17.93
C GLU A 264 18.15 -12.75 -18.14
N HIS A 265 17.33 -13.71 -18.57
CA HIS A 265 15.88 -13.57 -18.66
C HIS A 265 15.21 -14.60 -17.75
N ARG A 266 14.30 -14.15 -16.88
CA ARG A 266 13.52 -15.00 -15.99
C ARG A 266 12.03 -14.90 -16.28
N PHE A 267 11.35 -16.04 -16.22
CA PHE A 267 9.91 -16.15 -16.42
C PHE A 267 9.19 -16.49 -15.12
N TYR A 268 8.01 -15.90 -14.96
CA TYR A 268 7.05 -16.13 -13.88
C TYR A 268 5.65 -16.26 -14.47
N ARG A 269 4.76 -17.05 -13.87
CA ARG A 269 3.37 -17.20 -14.32
C ARG A 269 2.41 -16.47 -13.39
N VAL A 270 1.36 -15.88 -13.95
CA VAL A 270 0.24 -15.33 -13.19
C VAL A 270 -1.05 -15.74 -13.91
N ASP A 271 -2.00 -16.29 -13.17
CA ASP A 271 -3.30 -16.66 -13.72
C ASP A 271 -4.26 -15.47 -13.62
N VAL A 272 -4.87 -15.09 -14.74
CA VAL A 272 -5.77 -13.93 -14.85
C VAL A 272 -7.13 -14.39 -15.34
N LEU A 273 -8.18 -14.12 -14.57
CA LEU A 273 -9.55 -14.42 -14.96
C LEU A 273 -10.11 -13.34 -15.90
N PRO A 274 -11.12 -13.67 -16.73
CA PRO A 274 -11.92 -12.67 -17.43
C PRO A 274 -12.46 -11.60 -16.47
N GLY A 275 -12.43 -10.34 -16.91
CA GLY A 275 -12.83 -9.20 -16.07
C GLY A 275 -11.79 -8.75 -15.05
N GLN A 276 -10.58 -9.33 -15.03
CA GLN A 276 -9.48 -8.89 -14.17
C GLN A 276 -8.41 -8.08 -14.92
N GLU A 277 -7.69 -7.22 -14.20
CA GLU A 277 -6.50 -6.52 -14.67
C GLU A 277 -5.27 -7.01 -13.91
N LEU A 278 -4.31 -7.58 -14.64
CA LEU A 278 -2.97 -7.89 -14.13
C LEU A 278 -2.17 -6.60 -14.04
N ARG A 279 -1.66 -6.30 -12.85
CA ARG A 279 -0.69 -5.24 -12.59
C ARG A 279 0.60 -5.89 -12.13
N ALA A 280 1.68 -5.62 -12.85
CA ALA A 280 2.99 -6.15 -12.47
C ALA A 280 4.02 -5.04 -12.56
N SER A 281 4.89 -4.96 -11.55
CA SER A 281 6.12 -4.16 -11.62
C SER A 281 7.30 -5.01 -11.20
N VAL A 282 8.46 -4.63 -11.73
CA VAL A 282 9.74 -5.23 -11.39
C VAL A 282 10.71 -4.10 -11.05
N SER A 283 11.48 -4.31 -9.99
CA SER A 283 12.57 -3.44 -9.59
C SER A 283 13.86 -4.24 -9.51
N VAL A 284 14.93 -3.74 -10.12
CA VAL A 284 16.25 -4.36 -10.06
C VAL A 284 17.21 -3.40 -9.37
N ALA A 285 17.83 -3.86 -8.28
CA ALA A 285 18.75 -3.07 -7.48
C ALA A 285 20.21 -3.34 -7.86
N ALA A 286 21.00 -2.29 -8.02
CA ALA A 286 22.44 -2.37 -8.19
C ALA A 286 23.12 -2.47 -6.82
N ASP A 287 23.09 -3.65 -6.19
CA ASP A 287 23.77 -3.93 -4.90
C ASP A 287 25.32 -3.90 -4.98
N ARG A 288 25.86 -3.59 -6.16
CA ARG A 288 27.29 -3.49 -6.49
C ARG A 288 27.49 -2.58 -7.69
N ALA A 289 28.75 -2.21 -7.95
CA ALA A 289 29.09 -1.37 -9.09
C ALA A 289 28.78 -2.06 -10.44
N VAL A 290 27.93 -1.41 -11.22
CA VAL A 290 27.54 -1.80 -12.57
C VAL A 290 28.11 -0.82 -13.60
N ALA A 291 28.17 -1.23 -14.86
CA ALA A 291 28.49 -0.34 -15.96
C ALA A 291 27.43 0.78 -16.08
N ARG A 292 27.83 1.90 -16.68
CA ARG A 292 26.87 2.94 -17.09
C ARG A 292 25.95 2.38 -18.17
N ASP A 293 24.77 2.97 -18.28
CA ASP A 293 23.74 2.64 -19.25
C ASP A 293 23.22 1.19 -19.10
N TYR A 294 22.12 1.05 -18.38
CA TYR A 294 21.42 -0.20 -18.14
C TYR A 294 19.92 -0.02 -18.33
N GLY A 295 19.20 -1.12 -18.48
CA GLY A 295 17.77 -1.13 -18.63
C GLY A 295 17.13 -2.38 -18.08
N VAL A 296 15.85 -2.25 -17.75
CA VAL A 296 15.00 -3.34 -17.32
C VAL A 296 13.76 -3.36 -18.19
N LEU A 297 13.39 -4.56 -18.62
CA LEU A 297 12.27 -4.84 -19.49
C LEU A 297 11.39 -5.89 -18.81
N LEU A 298 10.13 -5.56 -18.61
CA LEU A 298 9.09 -6.48 -18.16
C LEU A 298 8.11 -6.69 -19.31
N ARG A 299 7.90 -7.93 -19.73
CA ARG A 299 6.92 -8.29 -20.77
C ARG A 299 5.90 -9.25 -20.21
N ALA A 300 4.63 -9.03 -20.49
CA ALA A 300 3.60 -10.05 -20.37
C ALA A 300 3.50 -10.76 -21.73
N VAL A 301 3.68 -12.08 -21.73
CA VAL A 301 3.57 -12.93 -22.91
C VAL A 301 2.58 -14.06 -22.65
N THR A 302 1.89 -14.53 -23.69
CA THR A 302 1.08 -15.75 -23.58
C THR A 302 1.98 -16.97 -23.39
N VAL A 303 1.41 -18.11 -23.00
CA VAL A 303 2.12 -19.40 -22.94
C VAL A 303 2.77 -19.83 -24.28
N HIS A 304 2.31 -19.26 -25.39
CA HIS A 304 2.85 -19.49 -26.74
C HIS A 304 3.88 -18.42 -27.17
N GLY A 305 4.26 -17.51 -26.29
CA GLY A 305 5.30 -16.50 -26.54
C GLY A 305 4.83 -15.25 -27.31
N ARG A 306 3.51 -15.06 -27.48
CA ARG A 306 2.98 -13.82 -28.06
C ARG A 306 3.02 -12.71 -27.01
N GLU A 307 3.68 -11.60 -27.33
CA GLU A 307 3.67 -10.43 -26.45
C GLU A 307 2.27 -9.81 -26.36
N ILE A 308 1.90 -9.47 -25.13
CA ILE A 308 0.63 -8.85 -24.77
C ILE A 308 0.87 -7.37 -24.49
N VAL A 309 1.75 -7.07 -23.54
CA VAL A 309 2.12 -5.73 -23.12
C VAL A 309 3.55 -5.73 -22.57
N ARG A 310 4.20 -4.58 -22.56
CA ARG A 310 5.54 -4.41 -22.00
C ARG A 310 5.66 -3.10 -21.22
N GLY A 311 6.50 -3.12 -20.20
CA GLY A 311 7.08 -1.95 -19.55
C GLY A 311 8.59 -1.98 -19.71
N SER A 312 9.21 -0.82 -19.96
CA SER A 312 10.66 -0.71 -20.04
C SER A 312 11.13 0.56 -19.36
N GLU A 313 12.28 0.52 -18.72
CA GLU A 313 12.98 1.69 -18.17
C GLU A 313 14.48 1.57 -18.42
N ALA A 314 15.18 2.71 -18.53
CA ALA A 314 16.63 2.77 -18.70
C ALA A 314 17.26 3.83 -17.77
N GLY A 315 18.50 3.61 -17.36
CA GLY A 315 19.23 4.50 -16.46
C GLY A 315 20.74 4.49 -16.71
N ASP A 316 21.43 5.51 -16.23
CA ASP A 316 22.85 5.77 -16.51
C ASP A 316 23.75 5.81 -15.25
N GLY A 317 23.25 5.34 -14.10
CA GLY A 317 24.02 5.18 -12.86
C GLY A 317 23.83 6.28 -11.82
N ARG A 318 22.84 7.17 -11.99
CA ARG A 318 22.43 8.12 -10.94
C ARG A 318 21.59 7.49 -9.83
N THR A 319 21.04 6.29 -10.06
CA THR A 319 20.13 5.61 -9.14
C THR A 319 20.54 4.16 -8.95
N ASP A 320 20.59 3.71 -7.70
CA ASP A 320 20.93 2.32 -7.35
C ASP A 320 19.76 1.35 -7.55
N LEU A 321 18.63 1.84 -8.05
CA LEU A 321 17.40 1.08 -8.33
C LEU A 321 16.83 1.55 -9.67
N ILE A 322 16.34 0.60 -10.46
CA ILE A 322 15.53 0.86 -11.65
C ILE A 322 14.27 0.02 -11.58
N SER A 323 13.14 0.61 -11.96
CA SER A 323 11.83 -0.05 -11.88
C SER A 323 11.04 0.18 -13.16
N THR A 324 10.27 -0.82 -13.56
CA THR A 324 9.29 -0.69 -14.64
C THR A 324 8.06 -1.54 -14.35
N GLY A 325 6.96 -1.29 -15.06
CA GLY A 325 5.73 -2.02 -14.83
C GLY A 325 4.82 -2.05 -16.05
N LEU A 326 3.83 -2.93 -15.99
CA LEU A 326 2.81 -3.12 -17.00
C LEU A 326 1.44 -3.31 -16.37
N ARG A 327 0.41 -3.06 -17.18
CA ARG A 327 -0.98 -3.36 -16.87
C ARG A 327 -1.59 -4.11 -18.03
N TYR A 328 -2.31 -5.18 -17.74
CA TYR A 328 -2.99 -5.99 -18.72
C TYR A 328 -4.44 -6.27 -18.27
N PRO A 329 -5.43 -5.51 -18.79
CA PRO A 329 -6.83 -5.82 -18.59
C PRO A 329 -7.24 -7.00 -19.47
N LYS A 330 -7.82 -8.03 -18.85
CA LYS A 330 -8.43 -9.18 -19.53
C LYS A 330 -9.93 -8.89 -19.68
N ALA A 331 -10.39 -8.82 -20.93
CA ALA A 331 -11.81 -8.62 -21.23
C ALA A 331 -12.68 -9.69 -20.57
N GLU A 332 -13.89 -9.31 -20.16
CA GLU A 332 -14.92 -10.25 -19.74
C GLU A 332 -15.21 -11.24 -20.86
N ALA A 333 -15.56 -12.47 -20.51
CA ALA A 333 -16.09 -13.40 -21.49
C ALA A 333 -17.47 -12.88 -21.89
N GLU A 334 -17.68 -12.63 -23.18
CA GLU A 334 -19.04 -12.40 -23.69
C GLU A 334 -19.86 -13.65 -23.35
N ASP A 335 -21.08 -13.45 -22.83
CA ASP A 335 -22.02 -14.51 -22.44
C ASP A 335 -22.18 -15.54 -23.56
N GLU A 336 -21.38 -16.61 -23.57
CA GLU A 336 -21.77 -17.84 -24.23
C GLU A 336 -22.84 -18.45 -23.31
N ASP A 337 -24.05 -18.66 -23.84
CA ASP A 337 -25.30 -19.10 -23.19
C ASP A 337 -25.21 -20.42 -22.36
N ASP A 338 -24.02 -20.90 -21.98
CA ASP A 338 -23.80 -22.05 -21.10
C ASP A 338 -23.57 -21.60 -19.65
N VAL A 339 -24.67 -21.60 -18.89
CA VAL A 339 -24.81 -21.15 -17.49
C VAL A 339 -24.02 -21.99 -16.47
N ASP A 340 -23.12 -22.88 -16.90
CA ASP A 340 -22.45 -23.86 -16.02
C ASP A 340 -20.91 -23.97 -16.20
N LEU A 341 -20.26 -23.17 -17.05
CA LEU A 341 -18.79 -23.19 -17.18
C LEU A 341 -18.16 -21.98 -16.51
N LYS A 342 -17.44 -22.23 -15.40
CA LYS A 342 -16.58 -21.20 -14.77
C LYS A 342 -15.59 -20.68 -15.83
N PRO A 343 -15.43 -19.36 -15.98
CA PRO A 343 -14.47 -18.81 -16.93
C PRO A 343 -13.06 -19.31 -16.60
N ALA A 344 -12.39 -19.91 -17.59
CA ALA A 344 -11.05 -20.44 -17.41
C ALA A 344 -10.03 -19.30 -17.26
N ALA A 345 -9.16 -19.40 -16.26
CA ALA A 345 -8.06 -18.46 -16.10
C ALA A 345 -7.08 -18.57 -17.28
N GLU A 346 -6.66 -17.42 -17.82
CA GLU A 346 -5.54 -17.36 -18.77
C GLU A 346 -4.24 -17.23 -17.99
N THR A 347 -3.33 -18.18 -18.19
CA THR A 347 -1.97 -18.09 -17.67
C THR A 347 -1.16 -17.10 -18.51
N VAL A 348 -0.77 -15.99 -17.89
CA VAL A 348 0.12 -14.98 -18.45
C VAL A 348 1.54 -15.19 -17.91
N CYS A 349 2.54 -15.16 -18.79
CA CYS A 349 3.94 -15.27 -18.43
C CYS A 349 4.59 -13.89 -18.38
N LEU A 350 5.06 -13.50 -17.19
CA LEU A 350 5.89 -12.32 -16.98
C LEU A 350 7.35 -12.69 -17.27
N GLN A 351 7.92 -12.09 -18.32
CA GLN A 351 9.33 -12.18 -18.65
C GLN A 351 10.02 -10.92 -18.12
N VAL A 352 10.94 -11.11 -17.17
CA VAL A 352 11.90 -10.09 -16.73
C VAL A 352 13.18 -10.26 -17.54
N SER A 353 13.72 -9.13 -18.00
CA SER A 353 14.99 -9.07 -18.70
C SER A 353 15.75 -7.83 -18.23
N ASN A 354 17.06 -7.96 -18.05
CA ASN A 354 17.92 -6.84 -17.68
C ASN A 354 19.13 -6.72 -18.61
N SER A 355 19.61 -5.50 -18.83
CA SER A 355 20.83 -5.23 -19.62
C SER A 355 21.98 -4.70 -18.76
N PHE A 356 22.01 -5.05 -17.47
CA PHE A 356 23.13 -4.68 -16.62
C PHE A 356 24.41 -5.39 -17.07
N ALA A 357 25.54 -4.72 -16.87
CA ALA A 357 26.87 -5.32 -16.94
C ALA A 357 27.65 -5.01 -15.67
N ALA A 358 28.48 -5.94 -15.20
CA ALA A 358 29.34 -5.71 -14.05
C ALA A 358 30.47 -4.73 -14.40
N ALA A 359 30.82 -3.83 -13.49
CA ALA A 359 32.00 -2.99 -13.64
C ALA A 359 33.29 -3.86 -13.61
N PRO A 360 34.43 -3.37 -14.16
CA PRO A 360 35.68 -4.13 -14.16
C PRO A 360 36.09 -4.59 -12.75
N GLY A 361 36.33 -5.90 -12.59
CA GLY A 361 36.74 -6.50 -11.31
C GLY A 361 35.60 -6.81 -10.33
N VAL A 362 34.34 -6.55 -10.68
CA VAL A 362 33.17 -6.87 -9.85
C VAL A 362 32.71 -8.31 -10.08
N LYS A 363 32.36 -9.01 -8.99
CA LYS A 363 31.78 -10.36 -9.06
C LYS A 363 30.35 -10.31 -9.61
N THR A 364 30.06 -11.21 -10.56
CA THR A 364 28.74 -11.34 -11.19
C THR A 364 27.78 -12.27 -10.43
N GLU A 365 28.29 -13.04 -9.47
CA GLU A 365 27.51 -13.98 -8.66
C GLU A 365 27.62 -13.65 -7.15
N PRO A 366 26.52 -13.72 -6.38
CA PRO A 366 25.14 -14.00 -6.84
C PRO A 366 24.59 -12.87 -7.72
N GLY A 367 23.53 -13.14 -8.49
CA GLY A 367 22.88 -12.17 -9.39
C GLY A 367 22.37 -10.92 -8.69
N LEU A 368 21.87 -9.94 -9.45
CA LEU A 368 21.31 -8.70 -8.90
C LEU A 368 19.97 -8.97 -8.20
N PRO A 369 19.67 -8.31 -7.06
CA PRO A 369 18.36 -8.39 -6.42
C PRO A 369 17.26 -7.93 -7.37
N VAL A 370 16.22 -8.76 -7.49
CA VAL A 370 15.00 -8.47 -8.22
C VAL A 370 13.83 -8.52 -7.25
N GLU A 371 12.98 -7.52 -7.29
CA GLU A 371 11.71 -7.48 -6.57
C GLU A 371 10.57 -7.37 -7.57
N LEU A 372 9.59 -8.27 -7.49
CA LEU A 372 8.38 -8.25 -8.31
C LEU A 372 7.17 -7.96 -7.43
N ALA A 373 6.41 -6.92 -7.76
CA ALA A 373 5.08 -6.73 -7.21
C ALA A 373 4.06 -7.20 -8.25
N VAL A 374 3.23 -8.16 -7.86
CA VAL A 374 2.17 -8.73 -8.70
C VAL A 374 0.84 -8.46 -8.02
N ASP A 375 -0.13 -7.96 -8.77
CA ASP A 375 -1.48 -7.74 -8.29
C ASP A 375 -2.49 -8.08 -9.40
N VAL A 376 -3.63 -8.60 -9.00
CA VAL A 376 -4.73 -8.97 -9.90
C VAL A 376 -6.01 -8.40 -9.33
N VAL A 377 -6.48 -7.34 -9.95
CA VAL A 377 -7.64 -6.56 -9.48
C VAL A 377 -8.80 -6.66 -10.46
N GLY A 378 -9.99 -6.20 -10.08
CA GLY A 378 -11.08 -6.01 -11.03
C GLY A 378 -10.66 -5.07 -12.16
N SER A 379 -10.90 -5.47 -13.40
CA SER A 379 -10.69 -4.61 -14.55
C SER A 379 -11.62 -3.39 -14.42
N PRO A 380 -11.17 -2.18 -14.75
CA PRO A 380 -12.06 -1.04 -14.82
C PRO A 380 -13.18 -1.31 -15.85
N ASP A 381 -14.45 -1.11 -15.46
CA ASP A 381 -15.62 -1.25 -16.35
C ASP A 381 -15.57 -0.33 -17.58
N ALA A 382 -14.78 0.75 -17.48
CA ALA A 382 -14.50 1.67 -18.57
C ALA A 382 -13.01 1.61 -18.88
N ALA A 383 -12.65 1.26 -20.11
CA ALA A 383 -11.29 1.42 -20.60
C ALA A 383 -10.82 2.84 -20.24
N SER A 384 -9.71 2.96 -19.50
CA SER A 384 -9.16 4.28 -19.16
C SER A 384 -8.83 5.00 -20.46
N ASP A 385 -9.69 5.95 -20.79
CA ASP A 385 -10.03 6.23 -22.18
C ASP A 385 -9.12 7.30 -22.76
N THR A 386 -7.81 7.08 -22.72
CA THR A 386 -6.86 7.92 -23.47
C THR A 386 -7.00 7.67 -24.98
N ALA A 387 -7.58 6.54 -25.39
CA ALA A 387 -7.88 6.20 -26.77
C ALA A 387 -9.24 6.73 -27.28
N SER A 388 -10.31 6.83 -26.47
CA SER A 388 -11.56 7.44 -26.99
C SER A 388 -11.47 8.94 -27.23
N PHE A 389 -10.57 9.64 -26.54
CA PHE A 389 -10.31 11.05 -26.86
C PHE A 389 -9.70 11.23 -28.26
N GLY A 390 -9.17 10.17 -28.88
CA GLY A 390 -8.55 10.23 -30.21
C GLY A 390 -9.44 9.76 -31.38
N LEU A 391 -10.24 8.70 -31.21
CA LEU A 391 -10.90 8.04 -32.35
C LEU A 391 -12.44 7.96 -32.23
N GLY A 392 -13.02 8.01 -31.03
CA GLY A 392 -14.45 7.79 -30.80
C GLY A 392 -15.36 9.00 -31.10
N ARG A 393 -14.82 10.23 -31.08
CA ARG A 393 -15.58 11.47 -31.32
C ARG A 393 -15.39 12.10 -32.71
N GLY A 394 -14.61 11.49 -33.60
CA GLY A 394 -14.36 12.02 -34.96
C GLY A 394 -15.62 12.19 -35.83
N TRP A 395 -16.68 11.44 -35.53
CA TRP A 395 -17.95 11.50 -36.25
C TRP A 395 -18.71 12.81 -36.03
N TRP A 396 -18.54 13.46 -34.87
CA TRP A 396 -19.14 14.77 -34.62
C TRP A 396 -18.48 15.86 -35.44
N LEU A 397 -17.14 15.84 -35.57
CA LEU A 397 -16.40 16.75 -36.45
C LEU A 397 -16.78 16.56 -37.92
N LEU A 398 -16.91 15.30 -38.37
CA LEU A 398 -17.42 15.00 -39.71
C LEU A 398 -18.85 15.51 -39.91
N GLY A 399 -19.75 15.30 -38.94
CA GLY A 399 -21.12 15.82 -38.99
C GLY A 399 -21.19 17.34 -39.06
N VAL A 400 -20.37 18.04 -38.26
CA VAL A 400 -20.28 19.50 -38.26
C VAL A 400 -19.73 20.02 -39.59
N LEU A 401 -18.69 19.40 -40.14
CA LEU A 401 -18.12 19.78 -41.44
C LEU A 401 -19.11 19.59 -42.60
N VAL A 402 -19.88 18.49 -42.58
CA VAL A 402 -20.92 18.24 -43.57
C VAL A 402 -22.03 19.28 -43.48
N LEU A 403 -22.53 19.58 -42.28
CA LEU A 403 -23.57 20.59 -42.07
C LEU A 403 -23.10 22.00 -42.45
N ALA A 404 -21.89 22.37 -42.05
CA ALA A 404 -21.29 23.66 -42.40
C ALA A 404 -21.10 23.80 -43.92
N GLY A 405 -20.61 22.75 -44.58
CA GLY A 405 -20.47 22.70 -46.04
C GLY A 405 -21.82 22.85 -46.76
N PHE A 406 -22.85 22.15 -46.28
CA PHE A 406 -24.19 22.25 -46.84
C PHE A 406 -24.80 23.65 -46.66
N ALA A 407 -24.67 24.23 -45.48
CA ALA A 407 -25.15 25.59 -45.19
C ALA A 407 -24.43 26.64 -46.06
N ALA A 408 -23.09 26.55 -46.16
CA ALA A 408 -22.31 27.44 -47.01
C ALA A 408 -22.72 27.32 -48.50
N GLY A 409 -22.96 26.10 -48.99
CA GLY A 409 -23.46 25.85 -50.34
C GLY A 409 -24.83 26.47 -50.61
N LEU A 410 -25.77 26.36 -49.66
CA LEU A 410 -27.09 26.99 -49.76
C LEU A 410 -27.00 28.51 -49.77
N VAL A 411 -26.20 29.11 -48.89
CA VAL A 411 -25.99 30.56 -48.84
C VAL A 411 -25.38 31.06 -50.14
N TRP A 412 -24.36 30.38 -50.66
CA TRP A 412 -23.73 30.74 -51.93
C TRP A 412 -24.71 30.60 -53.13
N GLY A 413 -25.51 29.53 -53.14
CA GLY A 413 -26.58 29.33 -54.12
C GLY A 413 -27.64 30.44 -54.08
N TRP A 414 -27.98 30.92 -52.88
CA TRP A 414 -28.94 32.01 -52.71
C TRP A 414 -28.36 33.35 -53.17
N VAL A 415 -27.12 33.66 -52.77
CA VAL A 415 -26.40 34.89 -53.19
C VAL A 415 -26.18 34.93 -54.70
N SER A 416 -25.79 33.81 -55.32
CA SER A 416 -25.61 33.74 -56.77
C SER A 416 -26.93 33.95 -57.55
N ARG A 417 -28.04 33.36 -57.09
CA ARG A 417 -29.37 33.58 -57.67
C ARG A 417 -29.83 35.04 -57.50
N TRP A 418 -29.58 35.63 -56.33
CA TRP A 418 -29.92 37.03 -56.07
C TRP A 418 -29.12 37.97 -56.97
N ARG A 419 -27.81 37.72 -57.13
CA ARG A 419 -26.95 38.47 -58.05
C ARG A 419 -27.41 38.37 -59.51
N ILE A 420 -27.83 37.20 -59.97
CA ILE A 420 -28.36 37.00 -61.34
C ILE A 420 -29.70 37.73 -61.53
N ALA A 421 -30.55 37.76 -60.49
CA ALA A 421 -31.83 38.48 -60.55
C ALA A 421 -31.61 39.99 -60.64
N VAL A 422 -30.72 40.55 -59.81
CA VAL A 422 -30.38 41.98 -59.81
C VAL A 422 -29.72 42.42 -61.13
N TRP A 423 -28.93 41.56 -61.77
CA TRP A 423 -28.32 41.82 -63.09
C TRP A 423 -29.28 41.71 -64.28
N ARG A 424 -30.49 41.16 -64.11
CA ARG A 424 -31.51 41.12 -65.18
C ARG A 424 -32.48 42.30 -65.14
N THR A 425 -32.47 43.06 -64.06
CA THR A 425 -33.33 44.23 -63.84
C THR A 425 -32.63 45.57 -64.04
N ASN A 426 -31.31 45.55 -64.24
CA ASN A 426 -30.48 46.66 -64.73
C ASN A 426 -29.95 46.28 -66.11
#